data_AF-A0A1V4XEF3-F1
#
_entry.id   AF-A0A1V4XEF3-F1
#
_cell.length_a   1.000
_cell.length_b   1.000
_cell.length_c   1.000
_cell.angle_alpha   90.00
_cell.angle_beta   90.00
_cell.angle_gamma   90.00
#
_symmetry.space_group_name_H-M   'P 1'
#
loop_
_entity.id
_entity.type
_entity.pdbx_description
1 polymer ?
#
loop_
_entity_poly.entity_id
_entity_poly.type
_entity_poly.pdbx_seq_one_letter_code
_entity_poly.pdbx_strand_id
1 'polypeptide(L)' 'MRICISSTGPGLSDLVDPRFGRCRYYIFFDDIRGAYEAEENSAGVH' A
#
# COMPACT_ATOMS: atom_id res chain seq x y z
N MET A 1 2.16 0.85 15.90
CA MET A 1 2.88 1.59 14.83
C MET A 1 2.09 1.43 13.52
N ARG A 2 2.18 2.37 12.58
CA ARG A 2 1.56 2.21 11.25
C ARG A 2 2.66 2.06 10.21
N ILE A 3 2.62 0.97 9.44
CA ILE A 3 3.59 0.66 8.38
C ILE A 3 2.91 0.96 7.04
N CYS A 4 3.51 1.82 6.23
CA CYS A 4 3.05 2.10 4.87
C CYS A 4 3.87 1.28 3.87
N ILE A 5 3.19 0.57 2.97
CA ILE A 5 3.76 -0.34 1.99
C ILE A 5 3.26 0.07 0.61
N SER A 6 4.16 0.28 -0.35
CA SER A 6 3.79 0.46 -1.75
C SER A 6 3.40 -0.87 -2.38
N SER A 7 2.24 -0.94 -3.03
CA SER A 7 1.66 -2.17 -3.55
C SER A 7 1.17 -2.01 -4.99
N THR A 8 1.22 -3.11 -5.74
CA THR A 8 0.62 -3.19 -7.08
C THR A 8 -0.91 -3.37 -7.04
N GLY A 9 -1.46 -3.74 -5.88
CA GLY A 9 -2.88 -4.00 -5.66
C GLY A 9 -3.33 -3.78 -4.20
N PRO A 10 -4.64 -3.88 -3.91
CA PRO A 10 -5.20 -3.53 -2.60
C PRO A 10 -5.03 -4.62 -1.52
N GLY A 11 -4.56 -5.82 -1.84
CA GLY A 11 -4.46 -6.94 -0.91
C GLY A 11 -3.06 -7.14 -0.32
N LEU A 12 -2.98 -7.75 0.86
CA LEU A 12 -1.70 -8.11 1.50
C LEU A 12 -0.89 -9.17 0.74
N SER A 13 -1.53 -9.93 -0.15
CA SER A 13 -0.86 -10.91 -1.03
C SER A 13 -0.39 -10.32 -2.36
N ASP A 14 -0.74 -9.07 -2.65
CA ASP A 14 -0.26 -8.39 -3.86
C ASP A 14 1.24 -8.07 -3.75
N LEU A 15 1.88 -7.88 -4.90
CA LEU A 15 3.30 -7.60 -4.94
C LEU A 15 3.59 -6.19 -4.43
N VAL A 16 4.73 -6.05 -3.76
CA VAL A 16 5.29 -4.75 -3.42
C VAL A 16 5.62 -4.01 -4.72
N ASP A 17 5.13 -2.78 -4.87
CA ASP A 17 5.52 -1.94 -6.00
C ASP A 17 6.85 -1.24 -5.66
N PRO A 18 7.92 -1.44 -6.45
CA PRO A 18 9.22 -0.81 -6.18
C PRO A 18 9.19 0.71 -6.38
N ARG A 19 8.19 1.26 -7.08
CA ARG A 19 8.08 2.68 -7.40
C ARG A 19 7.24 3.38 -6.34
N PHE A 20 7.78 3.57 -5.14
CA PHE A 20 6.99 4.09 -4.01
C PHE A 20 6.11 5.31 -4.34
N GLY A 21 6.63 6.34 -5.03
CA GLY A 21 5.86 7.55 -5.38
C GLY A 21 4.85 7.39 -6.53
N ARG A 22 4.94 6.29 -7.31
CA ARG A 22 4.07 5.98 -8.45
C ARG A 22 3.44 4.59 -8.32
N CYS A 23 3.41 4.07 -7.10
CA CYS A 23 2.75 2.80 -6.84
C CYS A 23 1.26 2.97 -7.11
N ARG A 24 0.57 1.87 -7.37
CA ARG A 24 -0.87 1.91 -7.63
C ARG A 24 -1.66 2.05 -6.34
N TYR A 25 -1.19 1.43 -5.27
CA TYR A 25 -1.82 1.44 -3.95
C TYR A 25 -0.80 1.64 -2.84
N TYR A 26 -1.23 2.32 -1.78
CA TYR A 26 -0.58 2.27 -0.47
C TYR A 26 -1.37 1.36 0.45
N ILE A 27 -0.68 0.44 1.12
CA ILE A 27 -1.26 -0.36 2.21
C ILE A 27 -0.75 0.21 3.53
N PHE A 28 -1.66 0.58 4.42
CA PHE A 28 -1.36 0.95 5.79
C PHE A 28 -1.70 -0.21 6.72
N PHE A 29 -0.67 -0.80 7.32
CA PHE A 29 -0.78 -1.93 8.24
C PHE A 29 -0.56 -1.48 9.69
N ASP A 30 -1.45 -1.87 10.60
CA ASP A 30 -1.31 -1.67 12.04
C ASP A 30 -0.64 -2.91 12.67
N ASP A 31 0.61 -2.77 13.10
CA ASP A 31 1.42 -3.86 13.65
C ASP A 31 0.98 -4.38 15.02
N ILE A 32 0.09 -3.66 15.71
CA ILE A 32 -0.48 -4.08 16.99
C ILE A 32 -1.79 -4.83 16.76
N ARG A 33 -2.63 -4.34 15.85
CA ARG A 33 -3.97 -4.89 15.60
C ARG A 33 -4.02 -5.96 14.52
N GLY A 34 -3.01 -6.02 13.64
CA GLY A 34 -3.02 -6.86 12.45
C GLY A 34 -4.04 -6.43 11.39
N ALA A 35 -4.62 -5.24 11.54
CA ALA A 35 -5.58 -4.66 10.60
C ALA A 35 -4.83 -3.91 9.49
N TYR A 36 -5.42 -3.85 8.29
CA TYR A 36 -4.89 -3.06 7.20
C TYR A 36 -5.98 -2.32 6.42
N GLU A 37 -5.59 -1.20 5.82
CA GLU A 37 -6.38 -0.42 4.87
C GLU A 37 -5.55 -0.18 3.61
N ALA A 38 -6.22 -0.15 2.45
CA ALA A 38 -5.57 0.09 1.16
C ALA A 38 -6.15 1.36 0.52
N GLU A 39 -5.28 2.23 0.03
CA GLU A 39 -5.63 3.50 -0.60
C GLU A 39 -5.05 3.55 -2.02
N GLU A 40 -5.89 3.84 -3.01
CA GLU A 40 -5.45 3.98 -4.40
C GLU A 40 -4.70 5.31 -4.60
N ASN A 41 -3.48 5.23 -5.14
CA ASN A 41 -2.64 6.40 -5.41
C ASN A 41 -2.96 7.00 -6.78
N SER A 42 -4.18 7.53 -6.94
CA SER A 42 -4.68 8.08 -8.20
C SER A 42 -3.77 9.16 -8.82
N ALA A 43 -3.08 9.96 -7.99
CA ALA A 43 -2.14 10.99 -8.45
C ALA A 43 -0.80 10.43 -8.99
N GLY A 44 -0.41 9.23 -8.58
CA GLY A 44 0.87 8.60 -8.97
C GLY A 44 0.81 7.74 -10.25
N VAL A 45 -0.39 7.51 -10.81
CA VAL A 45 -0.62 6.64 -11.98
C VAL A 45 -0.50 7.39 -13.32
N HIS A 46 -0.11 8.67 -13.30
CA HIS A 46 0.13 9.48 -14.50
C HIS A 46 1.28 8.97 -15.39
#